data_AF-A0A6N9BX31-F1
#
_entry.id   AF-A0A6N9BX31-F1
#
_cell.length_a   1.000
_cell.length_b   1.000
_cell.length_c   1.000
_cell.angle_alpha   90.00
_cell.angle_beta   90.00
_cell.angle_gamma   90.00
#
_symmetry.space_group_name_H-M   'P 1'
#
loop_
_entity.id
_entity.type
_entity.pdbx_description
1 polymer ?
#
loop_
_entity_poly.entity_id
_entity_poly.type
_entity_poly.pdbx_seq_one_letter_code
_entity_poly.pdbx_strand_id
1 'polypeptide(L)'
;MNPFEKQLQLGRELFELNAGAMRRMAELDADSFRTFVETNQSFFARLPEVKDLPGLVSLQREYGETVWNGAQNALKARGEILRDSMGKAGELVRGAYEATVEPAAEQEAA
;
A
#
# COMPACT_ATOMS: atom_id res chain seq x y z
N MET A 1 26.56 3.63 20.38
CA MET A 1 26.52 4.34 19.08
C MET A 1 26.50 5.83 19.32
N ASN A 2 27.31 6.58 18.57
CA ASN A 2 27.31 8.04 18.57
C ASN A 2 25.99 8.56 17.94
N PRO A 3 25.43 9.70 18.40
CA PRO A 3 24.32 10.40 17.75
C PRO A 3 24.32 10.39 16.21
N PHE A 4 25.48 10.55 15.57
CA PHE A 4 25.61 10.51 14.11
C PHE A 4 25.24 9.14 13.51
N GLU A 5 25.68 8.04 14.14
CA GLU A 5 25.37 6.68 13.71
C GLU A 5 23.88 6.36 13.89
N LYS A 6 23.25 6.87 14.97
CA LYS A 6 21.81 6.72 15.22
C LYS A 6 20.99 7.47 14.16
N GLN A 7 21.42 8.67 13.77
CA GLN A 7 20.76 9.44 12.71
C GLN A 7 20.88 8.76 11.34
N LEU A 8 22.05 8.21 11.01
CA LEU A 8 22.24 7.42 9.79
C LEU A 8 21.38 6.16 9.78
N GLN A 9 21.28 5.46 10.92
CA GLN A 9 20.42 4.28 11.05
C GLN A 9 18.94 4.64 10.82
N LEU A 10 18.42 5.66 11.50
CA LEU A 10 17.04 6.11 11.32
C LEU A 10 16.76 6.50 9.86
N GLY A 11 17.69 7.23 9.23
CA GLY A 11 17.57 7.60 7.81
C GLY A 11 17.49 6.39 6.88
N ARG A 12 18.30 5.37 7.14
CA ARG A 12 18.26 4.11 6.37
C ARG A 12 16.95 3.36 6.57
N GLU A 13 16.48 3.24 7.81
CA GLU A 13 15.24 2.52 8.13
C GLU A 13 14.01 3.21 7.51
N LEU A 14 13.96 4.55 7.54
CA LEU A 14 12.92 5.32 6.86
C LEU A 14 12.98 5.18 5.33
N PHE A 15 14.18 5.13 4.76
CA PHE A 15 14.36 4.88 3.32
C PHE A 15 13.86 3.48 2.92
N GLU A 16 14.26 2.45 3.67
CA GLU A 16 13.82 1.07 3.44
C GLU A 16 12.29 0.93 3.58
N LEU A 17 11.69 1.63 4.55
CA LEU A 17 10.24 1.71 4.72
C LEU A 17 9.55 2.33 3.50
N ASN A 18 10.05 3.47 3.01
CA ASN A 18 9.50 4.12 1.81
C ASN A 18 9.65 3.24 0.56
N ALA A 19 10.82 2.60 0.38
CA ALA A 19 11.05 1.69 -0.73
C ALA A 19 10.08 0.48 -0.67
N GLY A 20 9.83 -0.05 0.52
CA GLY A 20 8.84 -1.11 0.75
C GLY A 20 7.42 -0.67 0.41
N ALA A 21 7.02 0.52 0.83
CA ALA A 21 5.71 1.08 0.51
C ALA A 21 5.51 1.27 -1.00
N MET A 22 6.53 1.82 -1.69
CA MET A 22 6.50 2.00 -3.14
C MET A 22 6.44 0.67 -3.90
N ARG A 23 7.16 -0.36 -3.43
CA ARG A 23 7.06 -1.71 -4.02
C ARG A 23 5.64 -2.26 -3.91
N ARG A 24 5.02 -2.17 -2.73
CA ARG A 24 3.64 -2.63 -2.52
C ARG A 24 2.63 -1.85 -3.37
N MET A 25 2.83 -0.54 -3.53
CA MET A 25 2.01 0.26 -4.45
C MET A 25 2.15 -0.21 -5.89
N ALA A 26 3.37 -0.50 -6.36
CA ALA A 26 3.60 -0.98 -7.71
C ALA A 26 2.99 -2.38 -7.94
N GLU A 27 3.06 -3.27 -6.94
CA GLU A 27 2.40 -4.59 -6.96
C GLU A 27 0.88 -4.43 -7.08
N LEU A 28 0.29 -3.53 -6.27
CA LEU A 28 -1.14 -3.22 -6.33
C LEU A 28 -1.56 -2.66 -7.70
N ASP A 29 -0.72 -1.82 -8.31
CA ASP A 29 -0.96 -1.26 -9.64
C ASP A 29 -0.93 -2.35 -10.72
N ALA A 30 0.04 -3.26 -10.64
CA ALA A 30 0.14 -4.39 -11.57
C ALA A 30 -1.06 -5.33 -11.47
N ASP A 31 -1.52 -5.64 -10.25
CA ASP A 31 -2.70 -6.48 -10.04
C ASP A 31 -3.99 -5.79 -10.48
N SER A 32 -4.11 -4.48 -10.24
CA SER A 32 -5.24 -3.67 -10.73
C SER A 32 -5.29 -3.69 -12.27
N PHE A 33 -4.13 -3.57 -12.93
CA PHE A 33 -4.05 -3.64 -14.38
C PHE A 33 -4.42 -5.02 -14.91
N ARG A 34 -3.89 -6.10 -14.30
CA ARG A 34 -4.26 -7.48 -14.67
C ARG A 34 -5.77 -7.69 -14.56
N THR A 35 -6.36 -7.29 -13.44
CA THR A 35 -7.81 -7.40 -13.20
C THR A 35 -8.62 -6.66 -14.26
N PHE A 36 -8.18 -5.45 -14.64
CA PHE A 36 -8.82 -4.68 -15.70
C PHE A 36 -8.78 -5.42 -17.04
N VAL A 37 -7.63 -5.97 -17.44
CA VAL A 37 -7.49 -6.74 -18.68
C VAL A 37 -8.39 -7.97 -18.67
N GLU A 38 -8.38 -8.75 -17.58
CA GLU A 38 -9.22 -9.94 -17.41
C GLU A 38 -10.71 -9.59 -17.47
N THR A 39 -11.12 -8.49 -16.85
CA THR A 39 -12.50 -8.01 -16.88
C THR A 39 -12.95 -7.65 -18.30
N ASN A 40 -12.09 -6.98 -19.07
CA ASN A 40 -12.37 -6.66 -20.47
C ASN A 40 -12.46 -7.93 -21.32
N GLN A 41 -11.50 -8.86 -21.18
CA GLN A 41 -11.52 -10.12 -21.90
C GLN A 41 -12.80 -10.92 -21.62
N SER A 42 -13.20 -11.02 -20.36
CA SER A 42 -14.45 -11.67 -19.95
C SER A 42 -15.68 -11.03 -20.56
N PHE A 43 -15.75 -9.69 -20.58
CA PHE A 43 -16.84 -8.95 -21.22
C PHE A 43 -16.93 -9.28 -22.72
N PHE A 44 -15.82 -9.21 -23.45
CA PHE A 44 -15.80 -9.50 -24.89
C PHE A 44 -16.08 -10.96 -25.20
N ALA A 45 -15.63 -11.90 -24.37
CA ALA A 45 -15.91 -13.33 -24.53
C ALA A 45 -17.41 -13.63 -24.41
N ARG A 46 -18.14 -12.87 -23.58
CA ARG A 46 -19.58 -13.05 -23.32
C ARG A 46 -20.48 -12.29 -24.29
N LEU A 47 -19.97 -11.29 -25.02
CA LEU A 47 -20.75 -10.52 -25.99
C LEU A 47 -21.50 -11.39 -27.03
N PRO A 48 -20.89 -12.43 -27.63
CA PRO A 48 -21.60 -13.29 -28.59
C PRO A 48 -22.75 -14.10 -28.00
N GLU A 49 -22.78 -14.28 -26.67
CA GLU A 49 -23.81 -15.04 -25.97
C GLU A 49 -25.09 -14.21 -25.74
N VAL A 50 -24.99 -12.88 -25.88
CA VAL A 50 -26.10 -11.95 -25.67
C VAL A 50 -27.05 -11.96 -26.87
N LYS A 51 -28.32 -12.29 -26.63
CA LYS A 51 -29.34 -12.44 -27.68
C LYS A 51 -30.28 -11.24 -27.81
N ASP A 52 -30.28 -10.34 -26.85
CA ASP A 52 -31.22 -9.22 -26.77
C ASP A 52 -30.64 -8.00 -26.02
N LEU A 53 -31.38 -6.89 -26.07
CA LEU A 53 -31.00 -5.64 -25.41
C LEU A 53 -30.96 -5.76 -23.87
N PRO A 54 -31.93 -6.42 -23.19
CA PRO A 54 -31.84 -6.65 -21.75
C PRO A 54 -30.57 -7.38 -21.32
N GLY A 55 -30.16 -8.42 -22.05
CA GLY A 55 -28.92 -9.16 -21.80
C GLY A 55 -27.67 -8.28 -21.95
N LEU A 56 -27.67 -7.38 -22.94
CA LEU A 56 -26.58 -6.42 -23.12
C LEU A 56 -26.48 -5.44 -21.95
N VAL A 57 -27.61 -4.92 -21.48
CA VAL A 57 -27.66 -4.01 -20.31
C VAL A 57 -27.17 -4.71 -19.05
N SER A 58 -27.58 -5.97 -18.83
CA SER A 58 -27.09 -6.77 -17.71
C SER A 58 -25.57 -6.98 -17.79
N LEU A 59 -25.05 -7.36 -18.95
CA LEU A 59 -23.61 -7.54 -19.16
C LEU A 59 -22.82 -6.24 -18.94
N GLN A 60 -23.33 -5.09 -19.42
CA GLN A 60 -22.72 -3.79 -19.17
C GLN A 60 -22.74 -3.39 -17.69
N ARG A 61 -23.84 -3.69 -16.98
CA ARG A 61 -23.94 -3.44 -15.54
C ARG A 61 -22.93 -4.28 -14.76
N GLU A 62 -22.84 -5.57 -15.04
CA GLU A 62 -21.87 -6.47 -14.40
C GLU A 62 -20.42 -6.02 -14.63
N TYR A 63 -20.09 -5.60 -15.87
CA TYR A 63 -18.80 -5.01 -16.19
C TYR A 63 -18.52 -3.75 -15.35
N GLY A 64 -19.47 -2.82 -15.32
CA GLY A 64 -19.36 -1.58 -14.57
C GLY A 64 -19.18 -1.80 -13.06
N GLU A 65 -19.96 -2.70 -12.47
CA GLU A 65 -19.86 -3.10 -11.06
C GLU A 65 -18.49 -3.70 -10.76
N THR A 66 -17.98 -4.57 -11.63
CA THR A 66 -16.66 -5.20 -11.46
C THR A 66 -15.54 -4.16 -11.47
N VAL A 67 -15.54 -3.26 -12.46
CA VAL A 67 -14.54 -2.18 -12.56
C VAL A 67 -14.62 -1.24 -11.35
N TRP A 68 -15.83 -0.86 -10.95
CA TRP A 68 -16.05 0.04 -9.81
C TRP A 68 -15.56 -0.58 -8.49
N ASN A 69 -15.94 -1.83 -8.23
CA ASN A 69 -15.50 -2.55 -7.04
C ASN A 69 -13.98 -2.72 -7.01
N GLY A 70 -13.37 -3.03 -8.17
CA GLY A 70 -11.91 -3.08 -8.30
C GLY A 70 -11.24 -1.76 -7.93
N ALA A 71 -11.75 -0.63 -8.43
CA ALA A 71 -11.22 0.70 -8.10
C ALA A 71 -11.36 1.04 -6.61
N GLN A 72 -12.51 0.73 -6.01
CA GLN A 72 -12.73 0.96 -4.57
C GLN A 72 -11.78 0.12 -3.71
N ASN A 73 -11.56 -1.14 -4.08
CA ASN A 73 -10.65 -2.04 -3.36
C ASN A 73 -9.20 -1.57 -3.49
N ALA A 74 -8.78 -1.16 -4.69
CA ALA A 74 -7.44 -0.58 -4.89
C ALA A 74 -7.25 0.68 -4.04
N LEU A 75 -8.23 1.57 -3.98
CA LEU A 75 -8.14 2.78 -3.16
C LEU A 75 -8.00 2.45 -1.66
N LYS A 76 -8.77 1.48 -1.16
CA LYS A 76 -8.65 1.00 0.23
C LYS A 76 -7.27 0.44 0.51
N ALA A 77 -6.77 -0.45 -0.36
CA ALA A 77 -5.45 -1.06 -0.23
C ALA A 77 -4.32 -0.01 -0.25
N ARG A 78 -4.39 1.01 -1.12
CA ARG A 78 -3.44 2.14 -1.09
C ARG A 78 -3.47 2.87 0.26
N GLY A 79 -4.67 3.13 0.78
CA GLY A 79 -4.86 3.77 2.08
C GLY A 79 -4.23 2.96 3.23
N GLU A 80 -4.39 1.64 3.21
CA GLU A 80 -3.79 0.72 4.18
C GLU A 80 -2.24 0.74 4.09
N ILE A 81 -1.67 0.68 2.88
CA ILE A 81 -0.21 0.77 2.69
C ILE A 81 0.34 2.07 3.30
N LEU A 82 -0.32 3.20 3.06
CA LEU A 82 0.10 4.49 3.60
C LEU A 82 -0.04 4.54 5.12
N ARG A 83 -1.17 4.07 5.66
CA ARG A 83 -1.42 4.02 7.10
C ARG A 83 -0.37 3.18 7.83
N ASP A 84 -0.07 2.00 7.30
CA ASP A 84 0.94 1.10 7.86
C ASP A 84 2.33 1.73 7.82
N SER A 85 2.67 2.39 6.70
CA SER A 85 3.95 3.05 6.54
C SER A 85 4.08 4.23 7.51
N MET A 86 3.03 5.03 7.69
CA MET A 86 3.03 6.12 8.68
C MET A 86 3.15 5.59 10.11
N GLY A 87 2.45 4.50 10.45
CA GLY A 87 2.55 3.87 11.76
C GLY A 87 3.98 3.44 12.08
N LYS A 88 4.62 2.71 11.15
CA LYS A 88 6.01 2.26 11.28
C LYS A 88 6.99 3.42 11.34
N ALA A 89 6.81 4.44 10.51
CA ALA A 89 7.67 5.63 10.56
C ALA A 89 7.60 6.31 11.95
N GLY A 90 6.39 6.42 12.52
CA GLY A 90 6.20 6.96 13.87
C GLY A 90 6.88 6.12 14.96
N GLU A 91 6.83 4.79 14.85
CA GLU A 91 7.53 3.87 15.75
C GLU A 91 9.05 4.03 15.66
N LEU A 92 9.61 4.12 14.44
CA LEU A 92 11.05 4.31 14.22
C LEU A 92 11.54 5.64 14.81
N VAL A 93 10.80 6.73 14.59
CA VAL A 93 11.14 8.05 15.14
C VAL A 93 11.06 8.05 16.66
N ARG A 94 10.01 7.44 17.24
CA ARG A 94 9.87 7.32 18.70
C ARG A 94 11.00 6.50 19.30
N GLY A 95 11.31 5.34 18.72
CA GLY A 95 12.40 4.48 19.16
C GLY A 95 13.77 5.18 19.11
N ALA A 96 14.02 5.96 18.04
CA ALA A 96 15.25 6.74 17.94
C ALA A 96 15.35 7.82 19.03
N TYR A 97 14.23 8.45 19.42
CA TYR A 97 14.18 9.45 20.49
C TYR A 97 14.33 8.82 21.88
N GLU A 98 13.60 7.75 22.17
CA GLU A 98 13.69 7.03 23.46
C GLU A 98 15.11 6.46 23.69
N ALA A 99 15.74 5.94 22.64
CA ALA A 99 17.13 5.49 22.69
C ALA A 99 18.16 6.62 22.91
N THR A 100 17.77 7.90 22.86
CA THR A 100 18.64 9.04 23.21
C THR A 100 18.48 9.53 24.64
N VAL A 101 17.50 9.04 25.41
CA VAL A 101 17.16 9.55 26.75
C VAL A 101 17.77 8.71 27.90
N GLU A 102 18.30 7.50 27.66
CA GLU A 102 19.06 6.69 28.66
C GLU A 102 20.55 6.52 28.25
N PRO A 103 21.57 6.62 29.14
CA PRO A 103 21.58 7.00 30.57
C PRO A 103 22.53 8.19 30.88
N ALA A 104 22.01 9.22 31.57
CA ALA A 104 22.85 10.22 32.28
C ALA A 104 22.87 9.99 33.82
N ALA A 105 22.19 8.95 34.32
CA ALA A 105 21.91 8.78 35.74
C ALA A 105 22.95 7.95 36.53
N GLU A 106 23.99 7.41 35.91
CA GLU A 106 24.96 6.51 36.59
C GLU A 106 26.38 7.09 36.78
N GLN A 107 26.62 8.37 36.54
CA GLN A 107 27.98 8.95 36.68
C GLN A 107 28.23 9.82 37.93
N GLU A 108 27.29 9.93 38.88
CA GLU A 108 27.48 10.72 40.12
C GLU A 108 27.69 9.90 41.41
N ALA A 109 28.13 8.64 41.29
CA ALA A 109 28.51 7.84 42.46
C ALA A 109 29.82 7.06 42.22
N ALA A 110 30.94 7.77 42.21
CA ALA A 110 32.27 7.21 42.41
C ALA A 110 33.18 8.20 43.16
#